data_AF-A0A2S3Y1D1-F1
#
_entry.id   AF-A0A2S3Y1D1-F1
#
_cell.length_a   1.000
_cell.length_b   1.000
_cell.length_c   1.000
_cell.angle_alpha   90.00
_cell.angle_beta   90.00
_cell.angle_gamma   90.00
#
_symmetry.space_group_name_H-M   'P 1'
#
loop_
_entity.id
_entity.type
_entity.pdbx_description
1 polymer ?
#
loop_
_entity_poly.entity_id
_entity_poly.type
_entity_poly.pdbx_seq_one_letter_code
_entity_poly.pdbx_strand_id
1 'polypeptide(L)'
;MLWPAAGTHPTVACPVKRRSLGRTPRLPLIDVTPTPAGTPAVCRRESLAFTRDIGIRHWQELDHGLAPWVHLHFRLRNRVEHFNGYAKDHEAIERSRTRRIRGIAAQSLLLSFQIAHANHRKRASWLDTLQTDGLPARRPSNRHKLKNPRDWPPGGYLSGTTSEN
;
A
#
# COMPACT_ATOMS: atom_id res chain seq x y z
N MET A 1 23.77 0.39 12.06
CA MET A 1 24.17 -0.52 10.98
C MET A 1 24.96 0.27 9.94
N LEU A 2 26.09 -0.27 9.46
CA LEU A 2 26.92 0.37 8.44
C LEU A 2 26.40 0.01 7.03
N TRP A 3 26.55 0.90 6.06
CA TRP A 3 26.28 0.55 4.67
C TRP A 3 27.39 -0.39 4.12
N PRO A 4 27.07 -1.37 3.26
CA PRO A 4 28.06 -2.30 2.70
C PRO A 4 29.18 -1.61 1.90
N ALA A 5 28.88 -0.46 1.27
CA ALA A 5 29.82 0.36 0.52
C ALA A 5 30.48 1.48 1.36
N ALA A 6 30.27 1.50 2.68
CA ALA A 6 30.84 2.50 3.59
C ALA A 6 31.90 1.86 4.52
N GLY A 7 32.64 2.72 5.24
CA GLY A 7 33.68 2.30 6.16
C GLY A 7 35.05 2.11 5.52
N THR A 8 35.98 1.58 6.31
CA THR A 8 37.38 1.32 5.93
C THR A 8 37.54 0.07 5.07
N HIS A 9 36.65 -0.91 5.24
CA HIS A 9 36.65 -2.18 4.50
C HIS A 9 35.29 -2.41 3.83
N PRO A 10 34.99 -1.70 2.71
CA PRO A 10 33.74 -1.90 1.99
C PRO A 10 33.70 -3.30 1.37
N THR A 11 32.52 -3.90 1.39
CA THR A 11 32.25 -5.24 0.80
C THR A 11 31.71 -5.17 -0.61
N VAL A 12 31.26 -3.98 -1.05
CA VAL A 12 30.71 -3.72 -2.39
C VAL A 12 31.19 -2.35 -2.89
N ALA A 13 31.28 -2.19 -4.20
CA ALA A 13 31.59 -0.91 -4.85
C ALA A 13 30.28 -0.18 -5.20
N CYS A 14 30.21 1.13 -4.95
CA CYS A 14 29.04 1.96 -5.22
C CYS A 14 29.45 3.36 -5.73
N PRO A 15 28.93 3.84 -6.87
CA PRO A 15 29.25 5.18 -7.41
C PRO A 15 28.92 6.34 -6.45
N VAL A 16 27.87 6.17 -5.63
CA VAL A 16 27.46 7.14 -4.62
C VAL A 16 28.51 7.26 -3.50
N LYS A 17 29.31 6.20 -3.28
CA LYS A 17 30.35 6.10 -2.24
C LYS A 17 31.72 5.99 -2.87
N ARG A 18 32.29 7.12 -3.30
CA ARG A 18 33.58 7.18 -4.03
C ARG A 18 34.72 6.38 -3.38
N ARG A 19 34.78 6.32 -2.04
CA ARG A 19 35.79 5.51 -1.31
C ARG A 19 35.72 4.01 -1.63
N SER A 20 34.52 3.49 -1.91
CA SER A 20 34.31 2.07 -2.24
C SER A 20 34.75 1.67 -3.64
N LEU A 21 34.95 2.63 -4.55
CA LEU A 21 35.37 2.35 -5.93
C LEU A 21 36.84 1.93 -6.00
N GLY A 22 37.65 2.27 -4.99
CA GLY A 22 39.07 1.92 -4.93
C GLY A 22 39.86 2.35 -6.18
N ARG A 23 41.08 1.81 -6.33
CA ARG A 23 41.85 1.88 -7.60
C ARG A 23 41.77 0.59 -8.42
N THR A 24 41.27 -0.50 -7.83
CA THR A 24 41.20 -1.83 -8.45
C THR A 24 39.80 -2.41 -8.28
N PRO A 25 39.10 -2.84 -9.36
CA PRO A 25 37.70 -3.24 -9.31
C PRO A 25 37.57 -4.70 -8.86
N ARG A 26 37.88 -4.99 -7.60
CA ARG A 26 37.72 -6.34 -7.03
C ARG A 26 36.37 -6.56 -6.35
N LEU A 27 35.65 -5.49 -6.06
CA LEU A 27 34.36 -5.56 -5.37
C LEU A 27 33.21 -5.61 -6.37
N PRO A 28 32.13 -6.36 -6.08
CA PRO A 28 30.94 -6.34 -6.91
C PRO A 28 30.36 -4.92 -6.94
N LEU A 29 30.13 -4.41 -8.14
CA LEU A 29 29.55 -3.09 -8.36
C LEU A 29 28.04 -3.16 -8.18
N ILE A 30 27.50 -2.38 -7.25
CA ILE A 30 26.05 -2.19 -7.11
C ILE A 30 25.63 -1.05 -8.02
N ASP A 31 24.77 -1.39 -8.98
CA ASP A 31 24.08 -0.38 -9.78
C ASP A 31 22.96 0.26 -8.93
N VAL A 32 23.07 1.57 -8.72
CA VAL A 32 22.06 2.32 -7.98
C VAL A 32 21.12 2.91 -9.00
N THR A 33 19.90 2.38 -9.05
CA THR A 33 18.88 2.83 -9.99
C THR A 33 18.67 4.35 -9.85
N PRO A 34 18.84 5.13 -10.93
CA PRO A 34 18.69 6.57 -10.87
C PRO A 34 17.23 6.91 -10.58
N THR A 35 17.01 7.70 -9.52
CA THR A 35 15.71 8.27 -9.18
C THR A 35 15.60 9.69 -9.75
N PRO A 36 14.42 10.11 -10.26
CA PRO A 36 14.23 11.45 -10.84
C PRO A 36 14.51 12.59 -9.85
N ALA A 37 14.32 12.34 -8.55
CA ALA A 37 14.68 13.27 -7.48
C ALA A 37 16.19 13.28 -7.13
N GLY A 38 17.03 12.62 -7.93
CA GLY A 38 18.43 12.37 -7.63
C GLY A 38 18.63 11.32 -6.53
N THR A 39 19.89 11.06 -6.19
CA THR A 39 20.24 10.06 -5.17
C THR A 39 19.68 10.45 -3.80
N PRO A 40 18.92 9.56 -3.14
CA PRO A 40 18.35 9.82 -1.82
C PRO A 40 19.41 10.20 -0.79
N ALA A 41 19.08 11.10 0.13
CA ALA A 41 20.00 11.53 1.20
C ALA A 41 20.49 10.36 2.06
N VAL A 42 19.69 9.30 2.18
CA VAL A 42 20.03 8.08 2.93
C VAL A 42 21.26 7.37 2.34
N CYS A 43 21.40 7.35 1.02
CA CYS A 43 22.53 6.72 0.33
C CYS A 43 23.84 7.49 0.51
N ARG A 44 23.77 8.77 0.94
CA ARG A 44 24.97 9.57 1.22
C ARG A 44 25.54 9.32 2.62
N ARG A 45 24.77 8.79 3.56
CA ARG A 45 25.21 8.52 4.95
C ARG A 45 26.09 7.28 5.04
N GLU A 46 27.07 7.25 5.94
CA GLU A 46 27.96 6.08 6.13
C GLU A 46 27.29 5.00 6.98
N SER A 47 26.49 5.41 7.95
CA SER A 47 25.74 4.53 8.82
C SER A 47 24.31 5.03 8.99
N LEU A 48 23.42 4.09 9.33
CA LEU A 48 22.07 4.37 9.78
C LEU A 48 21.87 3.80 11.16
N ALA A 49 21.27 4.61 12.04
CA ALA A 49 20.77 4.18 13.32
C ALA A 49 19.25 4.02 13.19
N PHE A 50 18.77 2.79 13.40
CA PHE A 50 17.36 2.52 13.61
C PHE A 50 17.19 2.31 15.11
N THR A 51 16.39 3.15 15.76
CA THR A 51 15.94 2.86 17.12
C THR A 51 14.86 1.78 17.04
N ARG A 52 14.65 1.04 18.13
CA ARG A 52 13.64 -0.02 18.20
C ARG A 52 12.25 0.46 17.79
N ASP A 53 11.96 1.74 17.99
CA ASP A 53 10.66 2.35 17.74
C ASP A 53 10.50 2.87 16.31
N ILE A 54 11.62 3.06 15.58
CA ILE A 54 11.61 3.50 14.19
C ILE A 54 11.02 2.38 13.33
N GLY A 55 9.86 2.65 12.75
CA GLY A 55 9.17 1.73 11.85
C GLY A 55 8.08 0.89 12.51
N ILE A 56 7.91 0.90 13.84
CA ILE A 56 6.80 0.19 14.51
C ILE A 56 5.45 0.64 13.96
N ARG A 57 5.28 1.95 13.71
CA ARG A 57 4.06 2.50 13.09
C ARG A 57 3.77 1.96 11.69
N HIS A 58 4.79 1.47 11.01
CA HIS A 58 4.72 0.94 9.66
C HIS A 58 4.87 -0.57 9.62
N TRP A 59 4.98 -1.24 10.77
CA TRP A 59 5.06 -2.68 10.83
C TRP A 59 3.75 -3.27 10.33
N GLN A 60 3.87 -4.15 9.35
CA GLN A 60 2.78 -4.92 8.79
C GLN A 60 3.24 -6.37 8.78
N GLU A 61 2.34 -7.30 9.09
CA GLU A 61 2.63 -8.74 9.07
C GLU A 61 3.01 -9.22 7.66
N LEU A 62 2.48 -8.57 6.62
CA LEU A 62 2.81 -8.84 5.22
C LEU A 62 3.65 -7.71 4.65
N ASP A 63 4.77 -8.07 4.01
CA ASP A 63 5.63 -7.11 3.34
C ASP A 63 4.89 -6.39 2.22
N HIS A 64 4.87 -5.06 2.30
CA HIS A 64 4.19 -4.20 1.35
C HIS A 64 4.63 -4.48 -0.10
N GLY A 65 3.66 -4.65 -0.99
CA GLY A 65 3.91 -4.87 -2.42
C GLY A 65 4.21 -6.32 -2.80
N LEU A 66 4.46 -7.24 -1.85
CA LEU A 66 4.55 -8.66 -2.17
C LEU A 66 3.18 -9.24 -2.54
N ALA A 67 3.18 -10.32 -3.32
CA ALA A 67 1.94 -10.95 -3.79
C ALA A 67 0.92 -11.28 -2.68
N PRO A 68 1.33 -11.80 -1.49
CA PRO A 68 0.39 -12.01 -0.38
C PRO A 68 -0.24 -10.71 0.12
N TRP A 69 0.57 -9.66 0.26
CA TRP A 69 0.09 -8.33 0.67
C TRP A 69 -0.90 -7.77 -0.35
N VAL A 70 -0.57 -7.80 -1.64
CA VAL A 70 -1.42 -7.28 -2.73
C VAL A 70 -2.77 -8.01 -2.74
N HIS A 71 -2.73 -9.34 -2.62
CA HIS A 71 -3.94 -10.17 -2.60
C HIS A 71 -4.86 -9.83 -1.43
N LEU A 72 -4.32 -9.71 -0.22
CA LEU A 72 -5.10 -9.37 0.96
C LEU A 72 -5.59 -7.92 0.92
N HIS A 73 -4.72 -6.99 0.53
CA HIS A 73 -5.01 -5.56 0.47
C HIS A 73 -6.23 -5.27 -0.41
N PHE A 74 -6.25 -5.74 -1.66
CA PHE A 74 -7.38 -5.50 -2.56
C PHE A 74 -8.68 -6.09 -2.03
N ARG A 75 -8.63 -7.28 -1.43
CA ARG A 75 -9.82 -7.90 -0.83
C ARG A 75 -10.38 -7.07 0.32
N LEU A 76 -9.53 -6.63 1.25
CA LEU A 76 -9.94 -5.84 2.40
C LEU A 76 -10.40 -4.44 1.99
N ARG A 77 -9.67 -3.80 1.07
CA ARG A 77 -10.04 -2.49 0.51
C ARG A 77 -11.40 -2.53 -0.16
N ASN A 78 -11.63 -3.48 -1.05
CA ASN A 78 -12.91 -3.62 -1.75
C ASN A 78 -14.08 -3.86 -0.78
N ARG A 79 -13.85 -4.54 0.36
CA ARG A 79 -14.87 -4.69 1.41
C ARG A 79 -15.26 -3.36 2.05
N VAL A 80 -14.27 -2.53 2.38
CA VAL A 80 -14.50 -1.20 2.95
C VAL A 80 -15.18 -0.27 1.94
N GLU A 81 -14.70 -0.25 0.69
CA GLU A 81 -15.30 0.56 -0.37
C GLU A 81 -16.75 0.15 -0.66
N HIS A 82 -17.03 -1.16 -0.66
CA HIS A 82 -18.40 -1.68 -0.80
C HIS A 82 -19.31 -1.23 0.36
N PHE A 83 -18.82 -1.27 1.60
CA PHE A 83 -19.60 -0.78 2.75
C PHE A 83 -19.83 0.74 2.65
N ASN A 84 -18.80 1.51 2.27
CA ASN A 84 -18.92 2.95 2.08
C ASN A 84 -19.96 3.30 1.01
N GLY A 85 -19.95 2.60 -0.13
CA GLY A 85 -20.98 2.75 -1.16
C GLY A 85 -22.38 2.43 -0.62
N TYR A 86 -22.55 1.30 0.07
CA TYR A 86 -23.81 0.95 0.70
C TYR A 86 -24.31 2.03 1.68
N ALA A 87 -23.45 2.50 2.58
CA ALA A 87 -23.83 3.50 3.58
C ALA A 87 -24.22 4.84 2.95
N LYS A 88 -23.56 5.23 1.85
CA LYS A 88 -23.89 6.45 1.11
C LYS A 88 -25.20 6.31 0.34
N ASP A 89 -25.36 5.24 -0.44
CA ASP A 89 -26.46 5.08 -1.39
C ASP A 89 -27.77 4.65 -0.71
N HIS A 90 -27.68 3.75 0.29
CA HIS A 90 -28.85 3.13 0.90
C HIS A 90 -29.21 3.74 2.25
N GLU A 91 -28.22 4.19 3.02
CA GLU A 91 -28.41 4.74 4.37
C GLU A 91 -28.27 6.28 4.39
N ALA A 92 -27.94 6.89 3.25
CA ALA A 92 -27.89 8.32 3.03
C ALA A 92 -27.02 9.11 4.04
N ILE A 93 -25.90 8.52 4.48
CA ILE A 93 -25.05 9.13 5.51
C ILE A 93 -24.46 10.49 5.10
N GLU A 94 -24.38 10.81 3.82
CA GLU A 94 -23.91 12.11 3.34
C GLU A 94 -24.98 13.22 3.44
N ARG A 95 -26.27 12.84 3.55
CA ARG A 95 -27.36 13.81 3.64
C ARG A 95 -27.40 14.45 5.03
N SER A 96 -26.91 15.68 5.13
CA SER A 96 -26.95 16.49 6.37
C SER A 96 -28.37 16.65 6.95
N ARG A 97 -29.41 16.58 6.11
CA ARG A 97 -30.83 16.65 6.53
C ARG A 97 -31.25 15.54 7.50
N THR A 98 -30.50 14.42 7.57
CA THR A 98 -30.73 13.33 8.54
C THR A 98 -30.17 13.64 9.93
N ARG A 99 -29.33 14.68 10.05
CA ARG A 99 -28.66 15.11 11.29
C ARG A 99 -28.90 16.61 11.49
N ARG A 100 -30.12 16.99 11.88
CA ARG A 100 -30.52 18.40 12.07
C ARG A 100 -30.08 18.96 13.43
N ILE A 101 -28.80 18.83 13.74
CA ILE A 101 -28.18 19.40 14.94
C ILE A 101 -26.99 20.26 14.55
N ARG A 102 -26.74 21.32 15.33
CA ARG A 102 -25.59 22.21 15.16
C ARG A 102 -24.40 21.69 15.96
N GLY A 103 -23.20 21.94 15.46
CA GLY A 103 -21.94 21.57 16.11
C GLY A 103 -21.35 20.26 15.58
N ILE A 104 -20.05 20.29 15.29
CA ILE A 104 -19.32 19.16 14.69
C ILE A 104 -19.31 17.92 15.60
N ALA A 105 -19.24 18.11 16.91
CA ALA A 105 -19.26 17.02 17.88
C ALA A 105 -20.60 16.26 17.86
N ALA A 106 -21.72 16.98 17.94
CA ALA A 106 -23.06 16.39 17.90
C ALA A 106 -23.35 15.72 16.55
N GLN A 107 -22.93 16.34 15.44
CA GLN A 107 -23.04 15.73 14.12
C GLN A 107 -22.20 14.45 13.99
N SER A 108 -20.99 14.43 14.56
CA SER A 108 -20.10 13.26 14.54
C SER A 108 -20.71 12.10 15.34
N LEU A 109 -21.31 12.36 16.50
CA LEU A 109 -22.01 11.35 17.29
C LEU A 109 -23.19 10.74 16.52
N LEU A 110 -24.05 11.57 15.92
CA LEU A 110 -25.18 11.08 15.13
C LEU A 110 -24.72 10.30 13.88
N LEU A 111 -23.65 10.75 13.22
CA LEU A 111 -23.04 10.03 12.11
C LEU A 111 -22.54 8.64 12.55
N SER A 112 -21.89 8.53 13.71
CA SER A 112 -21.45 7.25 14.28
C SER A 112 -22.62 6.29 14.49
N PHE A 113 -23.76 6.76 15.03
CA PHE A 113 -24.96 5.93 15.18
C PHE A 113 -25.53 5.48 13.84
N GLN A 114 -25.55 6.35 12.83
CA GLN A 114 -26.00 5.98 11.49
C GLN A 114 -25.09 4.94 10.84
N ILE A 115 -23.77 5.05 11.02
CA ILE A 115 -22.81 4.04 10.53
C ILE A 115 -23.02 2.70 11.27
N ALA A 116 -23.25 2.72 12.59
CA ALA A 116 -23.54 1.52 13.35
C ALA A 116 -24.84 0.84 12.89
N HIS A 117 -25.89 1.62 12.66
CA HIS A 117 -27.16 1.15 12.12
C HIS A 117 -27.00 0.55 10.71
N ALA A 118 -26.29 1.23 9.82
CA ALA A 118 -25.95 0.74 8.48
C ALA A 118 -25.22 -0.61 8.53
N ASN A 119 -24.25 -0.74 9.44
CA ASN A 119 -23.53 -2.00 9.68
C ASN A 119 -24.47 -3.11 10.13
N HIS A 120 -25.38 -2.83 11.07
CA HIS A 120 -26.34 -3.82 11.56
C HIS A 120 -27.26 -4.30 10.45
N ARG A 121 -27.86 -3.39 9.68
CA ARG A 121 -28.72 -3.73 8.53
C ARG A 121 -27.97 -4.51 7.45
N LYS A 122 -26.72 -4.12 7.16
CA LYS A 122 -25.89 -4.84 6.19
C LYS A 122 -25.61 -6.28 6.60
N ARG A 123 -25.37 -6.51 7.89
CA ARG A 123 -25.19 -7.85 8.45
C ARG A 123 -26.49 -8.64 8.44
N ALA A 124 -27.61 -8.06 8.84
CA ALA A 124 -28.92 -8.71 8.82
C ALA A 124 -29.29 -9.18 7.40
N SER A 125 -29.23 -8.26 6.42
CA SER A 125 -29.46 -8.61 5.01
C SER A 125 -28.50 -9.67 4.47
N TRP A 126 -27.25 -9.70 4.93
CA TRP A 126 -26.33 -10.78 4.57
C TRP A 126 -26.73 -12.11 5.21
N LEU A 127 -27.14 -12.11 6.48
CA LEU A 127 -27.64 -13.31 7.15
C LEU A 127 -28.85 -13.89 6.42
N ASP A 128 -29.77 -13.03 5.96
CA ASP A 128 -30.95 -13.45 5.17
C ASP A 128 -30.56 -14.11 3.83
N THR A 129 -29.37 -13.82 3.29
CA THR A 129 -28.84 -14.45 2.07
C THR A 129 -28.15 -15.79 2.32
N LEU A 130 -27.86 -16.12 3.58
CA LEU A 130 -27.33 -17.43 3.93
C LEU A 130 -28.47 -18.44 3.85
N GLN A 131 -28.41 -19.34 2.87
CA GLN A 131 -29.32 -20.49 2.84
C GLN A 131 -29.04 -21.35 4.08
N THR A 132 -30.07 -21.58 4.91
CA THR A 132 -30.02 -22.54 6.03
C THR A 132 -29.75 -23.96 5.54
N ASP A 133 -30.13 -24.26 4.30
CA ASP A 133 -30.12 -25.59 3.72
C ASP A 133 -29.18 -25.66 2.51
N GLY A 134 -27.87 -25.65 2.75
CA GLY A 134 -26.87 -26.15 1.80
C GLY A 134 -26.35 -25.17 0.74
N LEU A 135 -25.08 -24.79 0.92
CA LEU A 135 -24.17 -24.05 0.03
C LEU A 135 -24.51 -22.56 -0.25
N PRO A 136 -23.62 -21.62 0.13
CA PRO A 136 -23.85 -20.21 -0.12
C PRO A 136 -23.92 -19.94 -1.63
N ALA A 137 -24.90 -19.12 -2.03
CA ALA A 137 -25.02 -18.65 -3.41
C ALA A 137 -23.67 -18.08 -3.88
N ARG A 138 -23.04 -18.75 -4.85
CA ARG A 138 -21.77 -18.30 -5.44
C ARG A 138 -22.04 -16.96 -6.11
N ARG A 139 -21.56 -15.86 -5.52
CA ARG A 139 -21.50 -14.59 -6.24
C ARG A 139 -20.72 -14.85 -7.54
N PRO A 140 -21.21 -14.40 -8.70
CA PRO A 140 -20.42 -14.46 -9.92
C PRO A 140 -19.12 -13.70 -9.64
N SER A 141 -18.05 -14.47 -9.51
CA SER A 141 -16.71 -13.95 -9.48
C SER A 141 -16.49 -13.39 -10.88
N ASN A 142 -16.70 -12.08 -11.06
CA ASN A 142 -15.98 -11.36 -12.10
C ASN A 142 -14.50 -11.48 -11.74
N ARG A 143 -13.93 -12.62 -12.13
CA ARG A 143 -12.54 -12.97 -11.92
C ARG A 143 -11.79 -12.05 -12.87
N HIS A 144 -11.48 -10.86 -12.39
CA HIS A 144 -10.47 -10.05 -13.03
C HIS A 144 -9.24 -10.95 -13.06
N LYS A 145 -8.81 -11.38 -14.26
CA LYS A 145 -7.58 -12.16 -14.39
C LYS A 145 -6.50 -11.30 -13.76
N LEU A 146 -5.95 -11.74 -12.64
CA LEU A 146 -4.81 -11.08 -12.01
C LEU A 146 -3.72 -11.06 -13.09
N LYS A 147 -3.40 -9.87 -13.60
CA LYS A 147 -2.21 -9.69 -14.43
C LYS A 147 -1.02 -10.18 -13.59
N ASN A 148 -0.11 -10.91 -14.22
CA ASN A 148 1.08 -11.40 -13.55
C ASN A 148 1.81 -10.18 -12.93
N PRO A 149 2.18 -10.19 -11.65
CA PRO A 149 2.91 -9.08 -11.04
C PRO A 149 4.22 -8.74 -11.77
N ARG A 150 4.77 -9.69 -12.55
CA ARG A 150 5.94 -9.48 -13.43
C ARG A 150 5.63 -8.70 -14.71
N ASP A 151 4.36 -8.63 -15.12
CA ASP A 151 3.90 -7.87 -16.29
C ASP A 151 3.55 -6.41 -15.94
N TRP A 152 3.76 -6.02 -14.67
CA TRP A 152 3.64 -4.64 -14.22
C TRP A 152 4.99 -3.93 -14.33
N PRO A 153 5.10 -3.03 -15.31
CA PRO A 153 5.38 -1.65 -14.94
C PRO A 153 4.28 -0.71 -15.49
N PRO A 154 4.06 0.46 -14.85
CA PRO A 154 3.35 1.55 -15.51
C PRO A 154 4.19 1.97 -16.72
N GLY A 155 3.73 1.64 -17.93
CA GLY A 155 4.40 1.94 -19.20
C GLY A 155 4.38 3.42 -19.55
N GLY A 156 4.92 4.27 -18.69
CA GLY A 156 4.91 5.73 -18.83
C GLY A 156 6.20 6.42 -18.43
N TYR A 157 7.28 5.70 -18.11
CA TYR A 157 8.56 6.34 -17.70
C TYR A 157 9.81 5.88 -18.47
N LEU A 158 9.64 5.05 -19.50
CA LEU A 158 10.71 4.81 -20.48
C LEU A 158 10.46 5.77 -21.65
N SER A 159 10.91 7.02 -21.51
CA SER A 159 11.13 7.89 -22.66
C SER A 159 12.14 7.19 -23.57
N GLY A 160 11.69 6.83 -24.78
CA GLY A 160 12.52 6.18 -25.77
C GLY A 160 13.78 6.99 -26.04
N THR A 161 14.93 6.38 -25.77
CA THR A 161 16.17 6.80 -26.40
C THR A 161 16.08 6.38 -27.86
N THR A 162 15.61 7.28 -28.71
CA THR A 162 15.87 7.22 -30.15
C THR A 162 17.37 7.30 -30.33
N SER A 163 18.00 6.15 -30.55
CA SER A 163 19.31 6.05 -31.18
C SER A 163 19.11 6.34 -32.67
N GLU A 164 19.28 7.58 -33.09
CA GLU A 164 19.54 7.90 -34.50
C GLU A 164 21.06 7.88 -34.70
N ASN A 165 21.48 7.04 -35.65
CA ASN A 165 22.80 7.06 -36.29
C ASN A 165 22.90 8.24 -37.26
#